data_AF-A0A9D8FV76-F1
#
_entry.id   AF-A0A9D8FV76-F1
#
_cell.length_a   1.000
_cell.length_b   1.000
_cell.length_c   1.000
_cell.angle_alpha   90.00
_cell.angle_beta   90.00
_cell.angle_gamma   90.00
#
_symmetry.space_group_name_H-M   'P 1'
#
loop_
_entity.id
_entity.type
_entity.pdbx_description
1 polymer ?
#
loop_
_entity_poly.entity_id
_entity_poly.type
_entity_poly.pdbx_seq_one_letter_code
_entity_poly.pdbx_strand_id
1 'polypeptide(L)' 'MTVFYWPENLPPSVNEGDLALYFWDGGQWVVEGTSMVNPAAHAVSAMPSHASLWAVLAPRKVLLPLVAR' A
#
# COMPACT_ATOMS: atom_id res chain seq x y z
N MET A 1 0.26 14.04 2.99
CA MET A 1 0.69 13.32 4.20
C MET A 1 1.82 12.37 3.86
N THR A 2 2.68 12.07 4.84
CA THR A 2 3.78 11.11 4.69
C THR A 2 3.84 10.24 5.94
N VAL A 3 3.98 8.93 5.75
CA VAL A 3 4.09 7.92 6.81
C VAL A 3 5.40 7.18 6.61
N PHE A 4 6.21 7.12 7.66
CA PHE A 4 7.43 6.32 7.69
C PHE A 4 7.14 4.95 8.29
N TYR A 5 7.85 3.94 7.82
CA TYR A 5 7.79 2.59 8.35
C TYR A 5 9.19 2.03 8.53
N TRP A 6 9.27 0.96 9.32
CA TRP A 6 10.49 0.19 9.51
C TRP A 6 10.43 -1.06 8.65
N PRO A 7 11.34 -1.26 7.69
CA PRO A 7 11.29 -2.40 6.77
C PRO A 7 11.36 -3.74 7.52
N GLU A 8 12.03 -3.80 8.67
CA GLU A 8 12.13 -4.99 9.52
C GLU A 8 10.78 -5.44 10.12
N ASN A 9 9.78 -4.56 10.15
CA ASN A 9 8.43 -4.88 10.63
C ASN A 9 7.51 -5.39 9.53
N LEU A 10 7.96 -5.39 8.26
CA LEU A 10 7.17 -5.92 7.16
C LEU A 10 7.21 -7.45 7.16
N PRO A 11 6.08 -8.13 6.90
CA PRO A 11 6.09 -9.57 6.71
C PRO A 11 7.04 -9.97 5.57
N PRO A 12 7.75 -11.12 5.66
CA PRO A 12 8.73 -11.53 4.66
C PRO A 12 8.20 -11.65 3.22
N SER A 13 6.88 -11.82 3.05
CA SER A 13 6.21 -11.94 1.77
C SER A 13 5.77 -10.60 1.17
N VAL A 14 5.93 -9.49 1.88
CA VAL A 14 5.56 -8.16 1.42
C VAL A 14 6.76 -7.49 0.78
N ASN A 15 6.60 -7.08 -0.49
CA ASN A 15 7.57 -6.21 -1.15
C ASN A 15 7.22 -4.74 -0.82
N GLU A 16 8.22 -3.94 -0.42
CA GLU A 16 8.02 -2.51 -0.16
C GLU A 16 7.40 -1.76 -1.35
N GLY A 17 7.74 -2.14 -2.58
CA GLY A 17 7.18 -1.53 -3.79
C GLY A 17 5.68 -1.76 -3.96
N ASP A 18 5.09 -2.67 -3.21
CA ASP A 18 3.66 -2.95 -3.23
C ASP A 18 2.88 -2.14 -2.18
N LEU A 19 3.56 -1.37 -1.31
CA LEU A 19 2.89 -0.57 -0.29
C LEU A 19 2.17 0.64 -0.90
N ALA A 20 0.96 0.91 -0.40
CA ALA A 20 0.24 2.15 -0.67
C ALA A 20 -0.57 2.59 0.55
N LEU A 21 -0.94 3.87 0.57
CA LEU A 21 -1.90 4.41 1.51
C LEU A 21 -3.32 4.09 1.02
N TYR A 22 -4.14 3.61 1.95
CA TYR A 22 -5.55 3.31 1.72
C TYR A 22 -6.39 4.14 2.70
N PHE A 23 -7.52 4.62 2.21
CA PHE A 23 -8.54 5.24 3.05
C PHE A 23 -9.73 4.28 3.25
N TRP A 24 -10.44 4.44 4.36
CA TRP A 24 -11.69 3.71 4.59
C TRP A 24 -12.86 4.45 3.96
N ASP A 25 -13.65 3.79 3.12
CA ASP A 25 -14.84 4.41 2.49
C ASP A 25 -16.15 4.20 3.29
N GLY A 26 -16.08 3.47 4.40
CA GLY A 26 -17.24 3.06 5.20
C GLY A 26 -17.53 1.56 5.15
N GLY A 27 -17.05 0.85 4.13
CA GLY A 27 -17.23 -0.60 3.98
C GLY A 27 -15.96 -1.37 3.61
N GLN A 28 -15.00 -0.72 2.96
CA GLN A 28 -13.73 -1.33 2.55
C GLN A 28 -12.56 -0.34 2.53
N TRP A 29 -11.35 -0.89 2.45
CA TRP A 29 -10.14 -0.12 2.20
C TRP A 29 -10.02 0.17 0.71
N VAL A 30 -9.92 1.44 0.35
CA VAL A 30 -9.76 1.91 -1.03
C VAL A 30 -8.38 2.54 -1.18
N VAL A 31 -7.67 2.20 -2.26
CA VAL A 31 -6.35 2.77 -2.52
C VAL A 31 -6.46 4.26 -2.80
N GLU A 32 -5.61 5.06 -2.16
CA GLU A 32 -5.53 6.49 -2.45
C GLU A 32 -4.76 6.72 -3.75
N GLY A 33 -5.41 7.34 -4.73
CA GLY A 33 -4.88 7.47 -6.10
C GLY A 33 -3.60 8.30 -6.19
N THR A 34 -3.33 9.15 -5.21
CA THR A 34 -2.09 9.94 -5.13
C THR A 34 -0.98 9.26 -4.33
N SER A 35 -1.20 8.03 -3.86
CA SER A 35 -0.23 7.30 -3.05
C SER A 35 1.02 6.93 -3.83
N MET A 36 2.19 7.20 -3.23
CA MET A 36 3.50 6.84 -3.76
C MET A 36 4.38 6.30 -2.63
N VAL A 37 5.00 5.14 -2.85
CA VAL A 37 6.02 4.58 -1.96
C VAL A 37 7.43 4.96 -2.42
N ASN A 38 8.28 5.29 -1.46
CA ASN A 38 9.72 5.49 -1.63
C ASN A 38 10.47 4.49 -0.74
N PRO A 39 10.85 3.32 -1.27
CA PRO A 39 11.56 2.30 -0.50
C PRO A 39 12.94 2.75 -0.01
N ALA A 40 13.61 3.65 -0.73
CA ALA A 40 14.92 4.17 -0.30
C ALA A 40 14.83 5.06 0.95
N ALA A 41 13.65 5.63 1.20
CA ALA A 41 13.37 6.45 2.38
C ALA A 41 12.46 5.76 3.40
N HIS A 42 12.07 4.50 3.15
CA HIS A 42 11.08 3.75 3.92
C HIS A 42 9.83 4.57 4.25
N ALA A 43 9.26 5.19 3.23
CA ALA A 43 8.15 6.13 3.37
C ALA A 43 7.07 5.93 2.32
N VAL A 44 5.81 6.14 2.70
CA VAL A 44 4.66 6.24 1.79
C VAL A 44 4.06 7.64 1.93
N SER A 45 3.80 8.30 0.80
CA SER A 45 3.24 9.64 0.76
C SER A 45 2.00 9.70 -0.12
N ALA A 46 1.09 10.62 0.19
CA ALA A 46 -0.11 10.89 -0.60
C ALA A 46 -0.57 12.34 -0.41
N MET A 47 -1.41 12.83 -1.32
CA MET A 47 -2.03 14.15 -1.27
C MET A 47 -3.56 14.03 -1.16
N PRO A 48 -4.07 13.55 0.00
CA PRO A 48 -5.50 13.34 0.17
C PRO A 48 -6.26 14.68 0.19
N SER A 49 -7.40 14.71 -0.48
CA SER A 49 -8.35 15.84 -0.49
C SER A 49 -9.51 15.66 0.49
N HIS A 50 -9.50 14.59 1.29
CA HIS A 50 -10.57 14.21 2.22
C HIS A 50 -10.02 13.65 3.52
N ALA A 51 -10.84 13.71 4.58
CA ALA A 51 -10.55 13.08 5.86
C ALA A 51 -11.14 11.66 5.90
N SER A 52 -10.38 10.71 6.42
CA SER A 52 -10.80 9.31 6.60
C SER A 52 -9.92 8.61 7.64
N LEU A 53 -10.20 7.34 7.92
CA LEU A 53 -9.26 6.42 8.53
C LEU A 53 -8.27 5.94 7.47
N TRP A 54 -7.00 5.81 7.88
CA TRP A 54 -5.90 5.54 6.95
C TRP A 54 -5.07 4.36 7.42
N ALA A 55 -4.58 3.58 6.46
CA ALA A 55 -3.64 2.49 6.69
C ALA A 55 -2.63 2.37 5.54
N VAL A 56 -1.42 1.91 5.86
CA VAL A 56 -0.47 1.44 4.85
C VAL A 56 -0.69 -0.05 4.66
N LEU A 57 -1.04 -0.47 3.44
CA LEU A 57 -1.36 -1.87 3.12
C LEU A 57 -0.57 -2.32 1.88
N ALA A 58 -0.35 -3.63 1.79
CA ALA A 58 0.17 -4.30 0.59
C ALA A 58 -0.94 -5.16 -0.05
N PRO A 59 -1.15 -5.10 -1.38
CA PRO A 59 -2.07 -5.98 -2.07
C PRO A 59 -1.57 -7.42 -2.04
N ARG A 60 -2.50 -8.35 -1.79
CA ARG A 60 -2.20 -9.78 -1.88
C ARG A 60 -2.18 -10.19 -3.35
N LYS A 61 -0.99 -10.43 -3.91
CA LYS A 61 -0.84 -10.98 -5.26
C LYS A 61 -1.14 -12.48 -5.26
N VAL A 62 -1.97 -12.94 -6.19
CA VAL A 62 -2.25 -14.36 -6.45
C VAL A 62 -1.66 -14.70 -7.81
N LEU A 63 -0.65 -15.59 -7.83
CA LEU A 63 -0.06 -16.08 -9.08
C LEU A 63 -0.91 -17.24 -9.62
N LEU A 64 -1.52 -17.02 -10.78
CA LEU A 64 -2.28 -18.05 -11.47
C LEU A 64 -1.36 -18.76 -12.48
N PRO A 65 -1.42 -20.09 -12.61
CA PRO A 65 -0.67 -20.79 -13.65
C PRO A 65 -1.18 -20.37 -15.03
N LEU A 66 -0.27 -19.95 -15.90
CA LEU A 66 -0.60 -19.67 -17.30
C LEU A 66 -0.71 -21.00 -18.05
N VAL A 67 -1.91 -21.37 -18.49
CA VAL A 67 -2.14 -22.55 -19.33
C VAL A 67 -2.15 -22.11 -20.79
N ALA A 68 -1.07 -22.42 -21.52
CA ALA A 68 -1.06 -22.29 -22.97
C ALA A 68 -1.91 -23.40 -23.60
N ARG A 69 -2.70 -23.06 -24.62
CA ARG A 69 -3.40 -24.02 -25.48
C ARG A 69 -2.67 -24.18 -26.79
#